data_AF-A0A8S7EQ75-F1
#
_entry.id   AF-A0A8S7EQ75-F1
#
_cell.length_a   1.000
_cell.length_b   1.000
_cell.length_c   1.000
_cell.angle_alpha   90.00
_cell.angle_beta   90.00
_cell.angle_gamma   90.00
#
_symmetry.space_group_name_H-M   'P 1'
#
loop_
_entity.id
_entity.type
_entity.pdbx_description
1 polymer ?
#
loop_
_entity_poly.entity_id
_entity_poly.type
_entity_poly.pdbx_seq_one_letter_code
_entity_poly.pdbx_strand_id
1 'polypeptide(L)'
;MPVLIFIVPVISVVLISSSDWFWSLNVADRISIFTSCITAAAFCATAWNAYEAKKSAKAAMKAVQITSDSLTEARKSSFEQWFKTLLEHHEKLLEQVKEELSSSTGEKIKNNLRVDYLHQVYGSVVM
;
A
#
# COMPACT_ATOMS: atom_id res chain seq x y z
N MET A 1 -27.01 -13.08 -12.88
CA MET A 1 -26.00 -13.27 -13.94
C MET A 1 -25.30 -14.64 -13.96
N PRO A 2 -24.93 -15.31 -12.85
CA PRO A 2 -24.27 -16.63 -12.96
C PRO A 2 -25.21 -17.69 -13.55
N VAL A 3 -26.51 -17.59 -13.26
CA VAL A 3 -27.51 -18.52 -13.73
C VAL A 3 -27.62 -18.53 -15.26
N LEU A 4 -27.46 -17.39 -15.94
CA LEU A 4 -27.55 -17.33 -17.42
C LEU A 4 -26.40 -18.06 -18.13
N ILE A 5 -25.18 -18.02 -17.59
CA ILE A 5 -24.01 -18.67 -18.19
C ILE A 5 -24.14 -20.19 -18.16
N PHE A 6 -24.82 -20.75 -17.16
CA PHE A 6 -25.09 -22.19 -17.08
C PHE A 6 -26.43 -22.57 -17.73
N ILE A 7 -27.44 -21.70 -17.65
CA ILE A 7 -28.76 -21.93 -18.26
C ILE A 7 -28.68 -21.97 -19.78
N VAL A 8 -27.95 -21.05 -20.42
CA VAL A 8 -27.88 -20.96 -21.89
C VAL A 8 -27.32 -22.23 -22.54
N PRO A 9 -26.17 -22.80 -22.12
CA PRO A 9 -25.66 -24.05 -22.68
C PRO A 9 -26.56 -25.25 -22.33
N VAL A 10 -27.16 -25.27 -21.13
CA VAL A 10 -28.09 -26.35 -20.74
C VAL A 10 -29.36 -26.32 -21.58
N ILE A 11 -29.98 -25.16 -21.77
CA ILE A 11 -31.14 -24.98 -22.64
C ILE A 11 -30.77 -25.33 -24.09
N SER A 12 -29.60 -24.92 -24.56
CA SER A 12 -29.15 -25.24 -25.92
C SER A 12 -29.03 -26.75 -26.14
N VAL A 13 -28.45 -27.48 -25.18
CA VAL A 13 -28.37 -28.95 -25.24
C VAL A 13 -29.76 -29.58 -25.23
N VAL A 14 -30.68 -29.10 -24.39
CA VAL A 14 -32.07 -29.58 -24.34
C VAL A 14 -32.79 -29.36 -25.68
N LEU A 15 -32.64 -28.19 -26.30
CA LEU A 15 -33.26 -27.87 -27.59
C LEU A 15 -32.70 -28.74 -28.74
N ILE A 16 -31.38 -28.93 -28.76
CA ILE A 16 -30.71 -29.77 -29.78
C ILE A 16 -31.16 -31.23 -29.64
N SER A 17 -31.19 -31.77 -28.42
CA SER A 17 -31.59 -33.16 -28.17
C SER A 17 -33.08 -33.44 -28.32
N SER A 18 -33.93 -32.40 -28.29
CA SER A 18 -35.38 -32.53 -28.54
C SER A 18 -35.75 -32.48 -30.03
N SER A 19 -34.79 -32.25 -30.92
CA SER A 19 -35.04 -32.11 -32.36
C SER A 19 -34.95 -33.47 -33.06
N ASP A 20 -35.94 -33.83 -33.88
CA ASP A 20 -35.95 -35.09 -34.63
C ASP A 20 -34.73 -35.23 -35.57
N TRP A 21 -34.26 -34.11 -36.12
CA TRP A 21 -33.05 -34.02 -36.92
C TRP A 21 -31.81 -34.53 -36.18
N PHE A 22 -31.71 -34.27 -34.87
CA PHE A 22 -30.55 -34.68 -34.08
C PHE A 22 -30.46 -36.20 -33.92
N TRP A 23 -31.61 -36.85 -33.76
CA TRP A 23 -31.69 -38.31 -33.71
C TRP A 23 -31.54 -38.96 -35.09
N SER A 24 -31.81 -38.22 -36.17
CA SER A 24 -31.56 -38.64 -37.55
C SER A 24 -30.07 -38.63 -37.96
N LEU A 25 -29.17 -38.03 -37.18
CA LEU A 25 -27.73 -37.99 -37.49
C LEU A 25 -27.02 -39.34 -37.27
N ASN A 26 -25.78 -39.44 -37.75
CA ASN A 26 -24.91 -40.57 -37.39
C ASN A 26 -24.43 -40.47 -35.94
N VAL A 27 -24.10 -41.63 -35.34
CA VAL A 27 -23.61 -41.73 -33.96
C VAL A 27 -22.36 -40.86 -33.74
N ALA A 28 -21.45 -40.84 -34.71
CA ALA A 28 -20.21 -40.06 -34.63
C ALA A 28 -20.46 -38.55 -34.55
N ASP A 29 -21.40 -38.03 -35.36
CA ASP A 29 -21.72 -36.59 -35.38
C ASP A 29 -22.41 -36.16 -34.08
N ARG A 30 -23.29 -37.01 -33.53
CA ARG A 30 -23.92 -36.75 -32.22
C ARG A 30 -22.89 -36.64 -31.10
N ILE A 31 -21.93 -37.56 -31.06
CA ILE A 31 -20.85 -37.55 -30.05
C ILE A 31 -20.04 -36.26 -30.20
N SER A 32 -19.66 -35.88 -31.42
CA SER A 32 -18.92 -34.65 -31.68
C SER A 32 -19.64 -33.40 -31.16
N ILE A 33 -20.95 -33.29 -31.42
CA ILE A 33 -21.77 -32.17 -30.93
C ILE A 33 -21.80 -32.15 -29.40
N PHE A 34 -22.04 -33.28 -28.74
CA PHE A 34 -22.03 -33.34 -27.27
C PHE A 34 -20.67 -32.97 -26.67
N THR A 35 -19.58 -33.49 -27.23
CA THR A 35 -18.23 -33.16 -26.77
C THR A 35 -17.95 -31.66 -26.92
N SER A 36 -18.37 -31.05 -28.03
CA SER A 36 -18.22 -29.60 -28.23
C SER A 36 -19.01 -28.77 -27.21
N CYS A 37 -20.24 -29.19 -26.85
CA CYS A 37 -21.04 -28.55 -25.82
C CYS A 37 -20.40 -28.66 -24.43
N ILE A 38 -19.85 -29.83 -24.09
CA ILE A 38 -19.14 -30.05 -22.83
C ILE A 38 -17.91 -29.14 -22.74
N THR A 39 -17.11 -29.08 -23.81
CA THR A 39 -15.93 -28.21 -23.88
C THR A 39 -16.31 -26.73 -23.75
N ALA A 40 -17.37 -26.28 -24.44
CA ALA A 40 -17.86 -24.91 -24.33
C ALA A 40 -18.31 -24.57 -22.91
N ALA A 41 -19.04 -25.47 -22.24
CA ALA A 41 -19.46 -25.29 -20.86
C ALA A 41 -18.26 -25.20 -19.89
N ALA A 42 -17.22 -26.01 -20.12
CA ALA A 42 -15.98 -25.92 -19.34
C ALA A 42 -15.29 -24.55 -19.50
N PHE A 43 -15.19 -24.02 -20.72
CA PHE A 43 -14.64 -22.68 -20.95
C PHE A 43 -15.46 -21.57 -20.29
N CYS A 44 -16.79 -21.67 -20.32
CA CYS A 44 -17.67 -20.73 -19.60
C CYS A 44 -17.43 -20.76 -18.08
N ALA A 45 -17.26 -21.94 -17.50
CA ALA A 45 -16.94 -22.08 -16.08
C ALA A 45 -15.56 -21.48 -15.74
N THR A 46 -14.54 -21.72 -16.57
CA THR A 46 -13.21 -21.13 -16.41
C THR A 46 -13.24 -19.60 -16.53
N ALA A 47 -13.97 -19.06 -17.51
CA ALA A 47 -14.13 -17.62 -17.69
C ALA A 47 -14.82 -16.97 -16.49
N TRP A 48 -15.79 -17.64 -15.88
CA TRP A 48 -16.44 -17.17 -14.66
C TRP A 48 -15.48 -17.13 -13.47
N ASN A 49 -14.76 -18.22 -13.23
CA ASN A 49 -13.76 -18.28 -12.16
C ASN A 49 -12.70 -17.18 -12.33
N ALA A 50 -12.27 -16.91 -13.57
CA ALA A 50 -11.38 -15.81 -13.88
C ALA A 50 -12.01 -14.43 -13.61
N TYR A 51 -13.29 -14.26 -13.92
CA TYR A 51 -14.02 -13.01 -13.65
C TYR A 51 -14.16 -12.75 -12.14
N GLU A 52 -14.54 -13.76 -11.35
CA GLU A 52 -14.62 -13.64 -9.88
C GLU A 52 -13.24 -13.41 -9.25
N ALA A 53 -12.21 -14.12 -9.72
CA ALA A 53 -10.84 -13.90 -9.30
C ALA A 53 -10.39 -12.47 -9.57
N LYS A 54 -10.71 -11.90 -10.75
CA LYS A 54 -10.42 -10.50 -11.08
C LYS A 54 -11.15 -9.52 -10.16
N LYS A 55 -12.42 -9.79 -9.83
CA LYS A 55 -13.19 -8.97 -8.89
C LYS A 55 -12.56 -8.96 -7.50
N SER A 56 -12.15 -10.14 -7.01
CA SER A 56 -11.44 -10.29 -5.73
C SER A 56 -10.09 -9.57 -5.74
N ALA A 57 -9.28 -9.78 -6.78
CA ALA A 57 -7.99 -9.12 -6.95
C ALA A 57 -8.12 -7.58 -6.98
N LYS A 58 -9.15 -7.05 -7.65
CA LYS A 58 -9.41 -5.60 -7.68
C LYS A 58 -9.75 -5.05 -6.29
N ALA A 59 -10.52 -5.79 -5.49
CA ALA A 59 -10.81 -5.39 -4.11
C ALA A 59 -9.54 -5.42 -3.23
N ALA A 60 -8.73 -6.47 -3.37
CA ALA A 60 -7.45 -6.57 -2.66
C ALA A 60 -6.48 -5.45 -3.04
N MET A 61 -6.33 -5.13 -4.32
CA MET A 61 -5.50 -4.01 -4.78
C MET A 61 -5.98 -2.67 -4.24
N LYS A 62 -7.30 -2.44 -4.18
CA LYS A 62 -7.85 -1.21 -3.60
C LYS A 62 -7.54 -1.12 -2.10
N ALA A 63 -7.62 -2.24 -1.37
CA ALA A 63 -7.23 -2.28 0.03
C ALA A 63 -5.73 -1.99 0.22
N VAL A 64 -4.86 -2.60 -0.60
CA VAL A 64 -3.41 -2.34 -0.59
C VAL A 64 -3.10 -0.88 -0.87
N GLN A 65 -3.78 -0.25 -1.83
CA GLN A 65 -3.61 1.16 -2.13
C GLN A 65 -3.97 2.03 -0.92
N ILE A 66 -5.11 1.79 -0.28
CA ILE A 66 -5.53 2.52 0.93
C ILE A 66 -4.51 2.33 2.07
N THR A 67 -4.01 1.11 2.27
CA THR A 67 -3.00 0.84 3.29
C THR A 67 -1.68 1.55 2.98
N SER A 68 -1.26 1.57 1.70
CA SER A 68 -0.07 2.30 1.26
C SER A 68 -0.19 3.79 1.53
N ASP A 69 -1.31 4.40 1.12
CA ASP A 69 -1.57 5.82 1.34
C ASP A 69 -1.59 6.14 2.85
N SER A 70 -2.26 5.31 3.65
CA SER A 70 -2.28 5.44 5.12
C SER A 70 -0.90 5.32 5.74
N LEU A 71 -0.04 4.42 5.24
CA LEU A 71 1.32 4.26 5.73
C LEU A 71 2.18 5.48 5.41
N THR A 72 2.02 6.08 4.23
CA THR A 72 2.73 7.32 3.87
C THR A 72 2.31 8.49 4.74
N GLU A 73 1.01 8.64 5.01
CA GLU A 73 0.49 9.70 5.88
C GLU A 73 0.91 9.47 7.34
N ALA A 74 0.86 8.23 7.84
CA ALA A 74 1.33 7.88 9.18
C ALA A 74 2.82 8.14 9.35
N ARG A 75 3.64 7.85 8.34
CA ARG A 75 5.08 8.15 8.33
C ARG A 75 5.32 9.65 8.40
N LYS A 76 4.59 10.43 7.60
CA LYS A 76 4.69 11.90 7.61
C LYS A 76 4.31 12.47 8.98
N SER A 77 3.18 12.05 9.53
CA SER A 77 2.71 12.47 10.85
C SER A 77 3.71 12.10 11.96
N SER A 78 4.25 10.88 11.92
CA SER A 78 5.27 10.43 12.87
C SER A 78 6.56 11.26 12.79
N PHE A 79 6.99 11.64 11.58
CA PHE A 79 8.13 12.52 11.38
C PHE A 79 7.88 13.92 11.93
N GLU A 80 6.72 14.52 11.64
CA GLU A 80 6.37 15.85 12.16
C GLU A 80 6.32 15.86 13.69
N GLN A 81 5.77 14.83 14.31
CA GLN A 81 5.71 14.70 15.76
C GLN A 81 7.10 14.58 16.36
N TRP A 82 7.94 13.69 15.80
CA TRP A 82 9.33 13.54 16.25
C TRP A 82 10.12 14.84 16.13
N PHE A 83 9.96 15.55 15.01
CA PHE A 83 10.65 16.81 14.74
C PHE A 83 10.21 17.92 15.71
N LYS A 84 8.90 18.03 16.01
CA LYS A 84 8.39 18.95 17.02
C LYS A 84 8.96 18.66 18.40
N THR A 85 8.97 17.40 18.82
CA THR A 85 9.58 17.01 20.11
C THR A 85 11.05 17.37 20.17
N LEU A 86 11.79 17.18 19.07
CA LEU A 86 13.21 17.54 19.00
C LEU A 86 13.42 19.05 19.19
N LEU A 87 12.62 19.88 18.52
CA LEU A 87 12.66 21.33 18.67
C LEU A 87 12.33 21.77 20.10
N GLU A 88 11.29 21.19 20.69
CA GLU A 88 10.87 21.51 22.06
C GLU A 88 11.96 21.12 23.08
N HIS A 89 12.63 19.98 22.87
CA HIS A 89 13.74 19.56 23.70
C HIS A 89 14.95 20.48 23.54
N HIS A 90 15.23 20.94 22.32
CA HIS A 90 16.29 21.90 22.06
C HIS A 90 16.02 23.25 22.74
N GLU A 91 14.79 23.75 22.67
CA GLU A 91 14.38 25.01 23.32
C GLU A 91 14.53 24.91 24.85
N LYS A 92 14.05 23.81 25.45
CA LYS A 92 14.22 23.54 26.88
C LYS A 92 15.70 23.47 27.29
N LEU A 93 16.55 22.82 26.51
CA LEU A 93 17.99 22.76 26.77
C LEU A 93 18.63 24.15 26.66
N LEU A 94 18.22 24.97 25.68
CA LEU A 94 18.72 26.33 25.52
C LEU A 94 18.33 27.20 26.71
N GLU A 95 17.09 27.07 27.18
CA GLU A 95 16.61 27.75 28.39
C GLU A 95 17.39 27.33 29.63
N GLN A 96 17.59 26.02 29.84
CA GLN A 96 18.41 25.49 30.93
C GLN A 96 19.87 25.97 30.87
N VAL A 97 20.49 25.96 29.69
CA VAL A 97 21.84 26.47 29.51
C VAL A 97 21.90 27.97 29.79
N LYS A 98 20.90 28.75 29.37
CA LYS A 98 20.83 30.18 29.63
C LYS A 98 20.67 30.47 31.13
N GLU A 99 19.86 29.70 31.83
CA GLU A 99 19.63 29.81 33.26
C GLU A 99 20.90 29.44 34.05
N GLU A 100 21.55 28.33 33.71
CA GLU A 100 22.85 27.92 34.27
C GLU A 100 23.97 28.93 33.95
N LEU A 101 23.96 29.54 32.76
CA LEU A 101 24.92 30.58 32.39
C LEU A 101 24.70 31.90 33.15
N SER A 102 23.47 32.14 33.62
CA SER A 102 23.13 33.26 34.50
C SER A 102 23.32 32.96 35.99
N SER A 103 23.62 31.71 36.36
CA SER A 103 23.96 31.32 37.73
C SER A 103 25.40 31.74 38.09
N SER A 104 25.76 31.69 39.37
CA SER A 104 27.11 32.08 39.83
C SER A 104 28.22 31.18 39.26
N THR A 105 27.88 29.95 38.84
CA THR A 105 28.77 29.05 38.11
C THR A 105 28.96 29.51 36.66
N GLY A 106 27.88 29.98 36.01
CA GLY A 106 27.89 30.53 34.66
C GLY A 106 28.70 31.81 34.51
N GLU A 107 28.64 32.73 35.47
CA GLU A 107 29.48 33.94 35.47
C GLU A 107 30.98 33.62 35.53
N LYS A 108 31.38 32.60 36.31
CA LYS A 108 32.78 32.13 36.35
C LYS A 108 33.24 31.58 35.00
N ILE A 109 32.40 30.80 34.32
CA ILE A 109 32.69 30.24 32.99
C ILE A 109 32.78 31.34 31.93
N LYS A 110 31.83 32.30 31.96
CA LYS A 110 31.79 33.44 31.02
C LYS A 110 33.00 34.37 31.17
N ASN A 111 33.45 34.58 32.40
CA ASN A 111 34.68 35.33 32.67
C ASN A 111 35.92 34.56 32.19
N ASN A 112 36.04 33.25 32.45
CA ASN A 112 37.16 32.45 31.93
C ASN A 112 37.22 32.43 30.39
N LEU A 113 36.09 32.26 29.70
CA LEU A 113 36.02 32.32 28.22
C LEU A 113 36.42 33.69 27.67
N ARG A 114 36.02 34.79 28.33
CA ARG A 114 36.46 36.14 27.95
C ARG A 114 37.96 36.33 28.14
N VAL A 115 38.52 35.78 29.21
CA VAL A 115 39.96 35.87 29.51
C VAL A 115 40.77 35.05 28.50
N ASP A 116 40.32 33.84 28.12
CA ASP A 116 40.96 33.04 27.07
C ASP A 116 40.91 33.72 25.69
N TYR A 117 39.77 34.32 25.33
CA TYR A 117 39.65 35.06 24.07
C TYR A 117 40.56 36.29 24.04
N LEU A 118 40.66 37.02 25.16
CA LEU A 118 41.60 38.14 25.30
C LEU A 118 43.05 37.66 25.22
N HIS A 119 43.39 36.52 25.82
CA HIS A 119 44.74 35.94 25.76
C HIS A 119 45.12 35.51 24.34
N GLN A 120 44.16 34.96 23.58
CA GLN A 120 44.34 34.58 22.18
C GLN A 120 44.51 35.80 21.26
N VAL A 121 43.69 36.85 21.45
CA VAL A 121 43.80 38.10 20.68
C VAL A 121 45.10 38.84 21.02
N TYR A 122 45.50 38.87 22.29
CA TYR A 122 46.75 39.50 22.73
C TYR A 122 47.97 38.77 22.15
N GLY A 123 47.96 37.43 22.14
CA GLY A 123 49.02 36.63 21.50
C GLY A 123 49.12 36.82 19.97
N SER A 124 48.01 37.19 19.30
CA SER A 124 47.99 37.50 17.87
C SER A 124 48.45 38.92 17.51
N VAL A 125 48.44 39.85 18.48
CA VAL A 125 48.84 41.27 18.26
C VAL A 125 50.29 41.52 18.71
N VAL A 126 50.82 40.66 19.59
CA VAL A 126 52.20 40.74 20.12
C VAL A 126 53.18 39.86 19.32
N MET A 127 52.71 39.15 18.30
CA MET A 127 53.54 38.45 17.30
C MET A 127 53.59 39.25 16.00
#